data_AF-A0AAD9JVW3-F1
#
_entry.id   AF-A0AAD9JVW3-F1
#
_cell.length_a   1.000
_cell.length_b   1.000
_cell.length_c   1.000
_cell.angle_alpha   90.00
_cell.angle_beta   90.00
_cell.angle_gamma   90.00
#
_symmetry.space_group_name_H-M   'P 1'
#
loop_
_entity.id
_entity.type
_entity.pdbx_description
1 polymer ?
#
loop_
_entity_poly.entity_id
_entity_poly.type
_entity_poly.pdbx_seq_one_letter_code
_entity_poly.pdbx_strand_id
1 'polypeptide(L)'
;MADVPENAPEACPGTGSGSAGKVSACAGCPNQKICATGVAATPDPAIKEIGDKMASVRHKVVVMSGKGGVGKSTFTAHLAHGIAHDDSKQVGAEVVQISELHGGKGWQLLERL
;
A
#
# COMPACT_ATOMS: atom_id res chain seq x y z
N MET A 1 -2.84 2.47 13.73
CA MET A 1 -3.43 1.51 12.77
C MET A 1 -3.54 0.19 13.50
N ALA A 2 -4.71 -0.45 13.55
CA ALA A 2 -4.85 -1.71 14.28
C ALA A 2 -4.11 -2.85 13.56
N ASP A 3 -3.30 -3.62 14.30
CA ASP A 3 -2.58 -4.81 13.80
C ASP A 3 -3.50 -6.02 13.50
N VAL A 4 -4.82 -5.81 13.64
CA VAL A 4 -5.87 -6.80 13.40
C VAL A 4 -6.83 -6.21 12.36
N PRO A 5 -6.94 -6.82 11.15
CA PRO A 5 -7.88 -6.34 10.13
C PRO A 5 -9.32 -6.65 10.53
N GLU A 6 -10.28 -5.87 10.00
CA GLU A 6 -11.73 -6.01 10.32
C GLU A 6 -12.29 -7.40 10.00
N ASN A 7 -11.74 -8.07 8.97
CA ASN A 7 -12.16 -9.42 8.56
C ASN A 7 -11.35 -10.54 9.25
N ALA A 8 -10.59 -10.22 10.30
CA ALA A 8 -9.88 -11.22 11.08
C ALA A 8 -10.86 -11.99 12.00
N PRO A 9 -10.55 -13.24 12.36
CA PRO A 9 -11.22 -13.92 13.46
C PRO A 9 -11.15 -13.08 14.74
N GLU A 10 -12.20 -13.11 15.57
CA GLU A 10 -12.25 -12.30 16.81
C GLU A 10 -11.08 -12.59 17.77
N ALA A 11 -10.54 -13.81 17.74
CA ALA A 11 -9.40 -14.23 18.55
C ALA A 11 -8.03 -13.98 17.87
N CYS A 12 -7.96 -13.16 16.82
CA CYS A 12 -6.70 -12.84 16.15
C CYS A 12 -5.77 -12.07 17.11
N PRO A 13 -4.56 -12.57 17.40
CA PRO A 13 -3.65 -11.91 18.33
C PRO A 13 -3.01 -10.63 17.75
N GLY A 14 -3.23 -10.34 16.47
CA GLY A 14 -2.59 -9.25 15.73
C GLY A 14 -1.21 -9.61 15.20
N THR A 15 -0.80 -8.95 14.12
CA THR A 15 0.48 -9.22 13.43
C THR A 15 1.71 -8.80 14.22
N GLY A 16 1.57 -7.83 15.14
CA GLY A 16 2.64 -7.39 16.05
C GLY A 16 2.85 -8.28 17.28
N SER A 17 1.98 -9.26 17.53
CA SER A 17 2.07 -10.11 18.72
C SER A 17 3.12 -11.22 18.57
N GLY A 18 3.84 -11.52 19.65
CA GLY A 18 4.74 -12.68 19.71
C GLY A 18 4.04 -14.04 19.55
N SER A 19 2.71 -14.07 19.70
CA SER A 19 1.85 -15.24 19.51
C SER A 19 1.22 -15.33 18.11
N ALA A 20 1.50 -14.36 17.22
CA ALA A 20 1.02 -14.35 15.84
C ALA A 20 1.47 -15.61 15.07
N GLY A 21 0.56 -16.26 14.34
CA GLY A 21 0.82 -17.48 13.59
C GLY A 21 0.98 -18.77 14.43
N LYS A 22 0.98 -18.66 15.77
CA LYS A 22 1.27 -19.77 16.69
C LYS A 22 0.04 -20.27 17.46
N VAL A 23 -0.97 -19.43 17.65
CA VAL A 23 -2.20 -19.78 18.37
C VAL A 23 -3.21 -20.49 17.47
N SER A 24 -4.16 -21.20 18.07
CA SER A 24 -5.24 -21.90 17.38
C SER A 24 -6.07 -20.97 16.49
N ALA A 25 -6.26 -19.71 16.90
CA ALA A 25 -6.96 -18.70 16.11
C ALA A 25 -6.28 -18.39 14.76
N CYS A 26 -5.00 -18.74 14.59
CA CYS A 26 -4.28 -18.57 13.33
C CYS A 26 -4.35 -19.81 12.43
N ALA A 27 -4.92 -20.92 12.89
CA ALA A 27 -5.00 -22.16 12.11
C ALA A 27 -5.88 -21.94 10.86
N GLY A 28 -5.33 -22.26 9.69
CA GLY A 28 -6.02 -22.08 8.41
C GLY A 28 -5.98 -20.65 7.85
N CYS A 29 -5.35 -19.70 8.56
CA CYS A 29 -5.11 -18.37 8.03
C CYS A 29 -4.08 -18.43 6.87
N PRO A 30 -4.35 -17.84 5.69
CA PRO A 30 -3.42 -17.83 4.56
C PRO A 30 -2.02 -17.31 4.91
N ASN A 31 -1.96 -16.36 5.86
CA ASN A 31 -0.73 -15.70 6.29
C ASN A 31 -0.11 -16.32 7.55
N GLN A 32 -0.61 -17.46 8.07
CA GLN A 32 -0.14 -18.06 9.33
C GLN A 32 1.39 -18.21 9.40
N LYS A 33 2.01 -18.76 8.34
CA LYS A 33 3.47 -18.96 8.29
C LYS A 33 4.24 -17.65 8.33
N ILE A 34 3.73 -16.61 7.66
CA ILE A 34 4.35 -15.28 7.63
C ILE A 34 4.21 -14.61 9.00
N CYS A 35 3.05 -14.72 9.64
CA CYS A 35 2.87 -14.21 11.00
C CYS A 35 3.78 -14.94 12.01
N ALA A 36 3.97 -16.26 11.85
CA ALA A 36 4.81 -17.06 12.75
C ALA A 36 6.30 -16.69 12.70
N THR A 37 6.79 -16.13 11.59
CA THR A 37 8.19 -15.70 11.46
C THR A 37 8.48 -14.40 12.22
N GLY A 38 7.45 -13.66 12.64
CA GLY A 38 7.59 -12.37 13.32
C GLY A 38 7.96 -11.21 12.39
N VAL A 39 8.17 -11.45 11.10
CA VAL A 39 8.53 -10.39 10.12
C VAL A 39 7.42 -9.34 10.00
N ALA A 40 6.16 -9.74 10.19
CA ALA A 40 5.02 -8.83 10.16
C ALA A 40 4.97 -7.85 11.36
N ALA A 41 5.76 -8.10 12.42
CA ALA A 41 5.84 -7.22 13.58
C ALA A 41 6.88 -6.09 13.40
N THR A 42 7.83 -6.26 12.48
CA THR A 42 8.83 -5.23 12.17
C THR A 42 8.30 -4.24 11.14
N PRO A 43 8.36 -2.92 11.42
CA PRO A 43 8.07 -1.90 10.42
C PRO A 43 8.97 -2.08 9.21
N ASP A 44 8.40 -1.98 8.00
CA ASP A 44 9.17 -2.05 6.78
C ASP A 44 10.20 -0.90 6.75
N PRO A 45 11.52 -1.18 6.64
CA PRO A 45 12.54 -0.15 6.57
C PRO A 45 12.31 0.86 5.43
N ALA A 46 11.62 0.46 4.36
CA ALA A 46 11.25 1.33 3.25
C ALA A 46 10.31 2.47 3.68
N ILE A 47 9.51 2.31 4.73
CA ILE A 47 8.60 3.37 5.21
C ILE A 47 9.39 4.62 5.61
N LYS A 48 10.52 4.43 6.30
CA LYS A 48 11.39 5.54 6.70
C LYS A 48 12.02 6.19 5.47
N GLU A 49 12.53 5.38 4.56
CA GLU A 49 13.16 5.88 3.33
C GLU A 49 12.18 6.67 2.44
N ILE A 50 10.96 6.17 2.28
CA ILE A 50 9.88 6.86 1.55
C ILE A 50 9.53 8.17 2.27
N GLY A 51 9.45 8.15 3.60
CA GLY A 51 9.22 9.34 4.42
C GLY A 51 10.27 10.42 4.17
N ASP A 52 11.55 10.03 4.17
CA ASP A 52 12.69 10.92 3.93
C ASP A 52 12.66 11.48 2.49
N LYS A 53 12.41 10.63 1.48
CA LYS A 53 12.29 11.04 0.07
C LYS A 53 11.10 11.98 -0.18
N MET A 54 10.00 11.79 0.55
CA MET A 54 8.77 12.57 0.42
C MET A 54 8.73 13.78 1.37
N ALA A 55 9.82 14.08 2.08
CA ALA A 55 9.86 15.15 3.09
C ALA A 55 9.68 16.55 2.49
N SER A 56 10.16 16.76 1.25
CA SER A 56 10.07 18.05 0.55
C SER A 56 8.70 18.30 -0.12
N VAL A 57 7.88 17.26 -0.27
CA VAL A 57 6.57 17.33 -0.92
C VAL A 57 5.53 17.89 0.04
N ARG A 58 5.08 19.13 -0.21
CA ARG A 58 4.14 19.85 0.67
C ARG A 58 2.73 19.26 0.68
N HIS A 59 2.25 18.79 -0.47
CA HIS A 59 0.90 18.26 -0.64
C HIS A 59 0.95 16.89 -1.29
N LYS A 60 0.40 15.87 -0.60
CA LYS A 60 0.41 14.46 -1.03
C LYS A 60 -1.03 14.04 -1.28
N VAL A 61 -1.40 13.83 -2.55
CA VAL A 61 -2.75 13.44 -2.96
C VAL A 61 -2.71 12.01 -3.47
N VAL A 62 -3.48 11.13 -2.85
CA VAL A 62 -3.56 9.71 -3.23
C VAL A 62 -4.92 9.46 -3.88
N VAL A 63 -4.92 9.04 -5.15
CA VAL A 63 -6.14 8.68 -5.88
C VAL A 63 -6.33 7.17 -5.83
N MET A 64 -7.30 6.71 -5.03
CA MET A 64 -7.65 5.29 -4.92
C MET A 64 -9.01 5.04 -5.58
N SER A 65 -9.15 3.94 -6.30
CA SER A 65 -10.43 3.51 -6.87
C SER A 65 -10.43 2.00 -7.11
N GLY A 66 -11.63 1.41 -7.22
CA GLY A 66 -11.90 -0.03 -7.29
C GLY A 66 -11.39 -0.74 -8.56
N LYS A 67 -12.13 -1.75 -9.04
CA LYS A 67 -11.71 -2.66 -10.13
C LYS A 67 -11.17 -1.94 -11.39
N GLY A 68 -10.39 -2.65 -12.21
CA GLY A 68 -9.79 -2.11 -13.44
C GLY A 68 -10.81 -1.46 -14.38
N GLY A 69 -10.42 -0.38 -15.07
CA GLY A 69 -11.27 0.31 -16.06
C GLY A 69 -12.08 1.51 -15.57
N VAL A 70 -12.08 1.82 -14.26
CA VAL A 70 -12.80 2.97 -13.67
C VAL A 70 -12.18 4.36 -13.93
N GLY A 71 -11.13 4.45 -14.74
CA GLY A 71 -10.54 5.74 -15.13
C GLY A 71 -9.58 6.41 -14.13
N LYS A 72 -9.03 5.67 -13.13
CA LYS A 72 -8.04 6.19 -12.16
C LYS A 72 -6.93 7.02 -12.81
N SER A 73 -6.22 6.42 -13.76
CA SER A 73 -5.08 7.05 -14.44
C SER A 73 -5.51 8.30 -15.20
N THR A 74 -6.68 8.25 -15.87
CA THR A 74 -7.25 9.39 -16.59
C THR A 74 -7.59 10.55 -15.67
N PHE A 75 -8.17 10.25 -14.50
CA PHE A 75 -8.48 11.27 -13.50
C PHE A 75 -7.20 11.87 -12.91
N THR A 76 -6.23 11.04 -12.51
CA THR A 76 -4.95 11.52 -11.96
C THR A 76 -4.20 12.41 -12.95
N ALA A 77 -4.17 12.04 -14.24
CA ALA A 77 -3.53 12.84 -15.28
C ALA A 77 -4.19 14.21 -15.47
N HIS A 78 -5.53 14.27 -15.55
CA HIS A 78 -6.24 15.55 -15.66
C HIS A 78 -6.12 16.40 -14.40
N LEU A 79 -6.14 15.77 -13.22
CA LEU A 79 -5.94 16.47 -11.96
C LEU A 79 -4.54 17.10 -11.89
N ALA A 80 -3.50 16.33 -12.23
CA ALA A 80 -2.12 16.82 -12.27
C ALA A 80 -1.96 17.96 -13.29
N HIS A 81 -2.53 17.82 -14.48
CA HIS A 81 -2.52 18.86 -15.50
C HIS A 81 -3.22 20.14 -15.02
N GLY A 82 -4.36 20.03 -14.33
CA GLY A 82 -5.06 21.19 -13.78
C GLY A 82 -4.24 21.92 -12.71
N ILE A 83 -3.55 21.17 -11.83
CA ILE A 83 -2.69 21.77 -10.80
C ILE A 83 -1.44 22.40 -11.43
N ALA A 84 -0.90 21.81 -12.49
CA ALA A 84 0.30 22.29 -13.18
C ALA A 84 0.07 23.61 -13.95
N HIS A 85 -1.18 24.05 -14.12
CA HIS A 85 -1.50 25.36 -14.72
C HIS A 85 -1.16 26.54 -13.78
N ASP A 86 -0.85 26.26 -12.51
CA ASP A 86 -0.34 27.28 -11.60
C ASP A 86 1.19 27.30 -11.63
N ASP A 87 1.77 28.31 -12.28
CA ASP A 87 3.22 28.49 -12.43
C ASP A 87 3.97 28.62 -11.09
N SER A 88 3.28 28.89 -9.98
CA SER A 88 3.87 28.90 -8.63
C SER A 88 4.07 27.50 -8.03
N LYS A 89 3.56 26.45 -8.69
CA LYS A 89 3.57 25.07 -8.18
C LYS A 89 4.41 24.15 -9.07
N GLN A 90 5.30 23.39 -8.45
CA GLN A 90 5.93 22.24 -9.09
C GLN A 90 5.07 21.00 -8.85
N VAL A 91 4.64 20.34 -9.92
CA VAL A 91 3.74 19.18 -9.86
C VAL A 91 4.46 17.94 -10.40
N GLY A 92 4.48 16.88 -9.60
CA GLY A 92 4.83 15.53 -10.04
C GLY A 92 3.58 14.65 -9.98
N ALA A 93 3.39 13.80 -10.98
CA ALA A 93 2.32 12.81 -11.00
C ALA A 93 2.94 11.43 -11.14
N GLU A 94 2.57 10.52 -10.24
CA GLU A 94 2.95 9.11 -10.31
C GLU A 94 1.66 8.29 -10.26
N VAL A 95 1.47 7.40 -11.24
CA VAL A 95 0.30 6.53 -11.31
C VAL A 95 0.73 5.11 -10.98
N VAL A 96 0.45 4.70 -9.75
CA VAL A 96 0.64 3.30 -9.33
C VAL A 96 -0.65 2.53 -9.59
N GLN A 97 -0.65 1.68 -10.62
CA GLN A 97 -1.73 0.73 -10.84
C GLN A 97 -1.49 -0.55 -10.03
N ILE A 98 -2.26 -0.75 -8.97
CA ILE A 98 -2.34 -2.03 -8.29
C ILE A 98 -3.38 -2.88 -9.04
N SER A 99 -2.91 -3.72 -9.97
CA SER A 99 -3.70 -4.81 -10.53
C SER A 99 -3.45 -6.06 -9.68
N GLU A 100 -4.53 -6.75 -9.31
CA GLU A 100 -4.45 -8.03 -8.62
C GLU A 100 -3.81 -9.06 -9.57
N LEU A 101 -2.51 -9.30 -9.38
CA LEU A 101 -1.78 -10.35 -10.08
C LEU A 101 -2.31 -11.70 -9.60
N HIS A 102 -3.17 -12.32 -10.41
CA HIS A 102 -3.30 -13.77 -10.35
C HIS A 102 -1.94 -14.38 -10.71
N GLY A 103 -1.21 -14.86 -9.71
CA GLY A 103 -0.03 -15.71 -9.90
C GLY A 103 1.33 -15.00 -9.89
N GLY A 104 1.75 -14.46 -8.75
CA GLY A 104 3.13 -14.58 -8.24
C GLY A 104 4.30 -14.20 -9.16
N LYS A 105 4.16 -13.23 -10.05
CA LYS A 105 5.26 -12.74 -10.91
C LYS A 105 5.46 -11.25 -10.66
N GLY A 106 6.72 -10.88 -10.44
CA GLY A 106 7.15 -9.64 -9.83
C GLY A 106 6.72 -8.34 -10.51
N TRP A 107 6.85 -7.28 -9.73
CA TRP A 107 6.59 -5.88 -10.03
C TRP A 107 7.18 -5.46 -11.38
N GLN A 108 6.32 -5.15 -12.35
CA GLN A 108 6.69 -4.28 -13.45
C GLN A 108 6.22 -2.88 -13.10
N LEU A 109 7.17 -2.03 -12.68
CA LEU A 109 6.97 -0.60 -12.60
C LEU A 109 6.78 -0.12 -14.05
N LEU A 110 5.52 0.07 -14.45
CA LEU A 110 5.21 0.67 -15.74
C LEU A 110 5.42 2.18 -15.60
N GLU A 111 6.67 2.63 -15.67
CA GLU A 111 7.01 4.02 -15.89
C GLU A 111 6.53 4.38 -17.31
N ARG A 112 5.33 4.93 -17.41
CA ARG A 112 4.86 5.66 -18.57
C ARG A 112 4.38 7.03 -18.14
N LEU A 113 5.14 8.01 -18.63
CA LEU A 113 5.03 9.48 -18.57
C LEU A 113 5.72 10.12 -17.37
#